data_AF-A0A8J3SKG0-F1
#
_entry.id   AF-A0A8J3SKG0-F1
#
_cell.length_a   1.000
_cell.length_b   1.000
_cell.length_c   1.000
_cell.angle_alpha   90.00
_cell.angle_beta   90.00
_cell.angle_gamma   90.00
#
_symmetry.space_group_name_H-M   'P 1'
#
loop_
_entity.id
_entity.type
_entity.pdbx_description
1 polymer ?
#
loop_
_entity_poly.entity_id
_entity_poly.type
_entity_poly.pdbx_seq_one_letter_code
_entity_poly.pdbx_strand_id
1 'polypeptide(L)'
;MAIDPSADRPVYKQLADLIRARIEEGELRPGQRLPAESDYVAEFGISRDSVRRAMAVLRGEGLIVTELRGSRVRDAGEAVTVQVAPGAQVTARMPTEPERKQLGVAEGVPILVITEPDGETRLLPADRTIIETGARGEDER
;
A
#
# COMPACT_ATOMS: atom_id res chain seq x y z
N MET A 1 -20.08 7.85 6.46
CA MET A 1 -20.81 6.68 5.91
C MET A 1 -21.13 5.72 7.05
N ALA A 2 -22.32 5.10 7.09
CA ALA A 2 -22.71 4.16 8.14
C ALA A 2 -22.66 2.71 7.62
N ILE A 3 -22.42 1.74 8.50
CA ILE A 3 -22.42 0.30 8.15
C ILE A 3 -23.85 -0.23 8.28
N ASP A 4 -24.36 -0.89 7.24
CA ASP A 4 -25.68 -1.50 7.19
C ASP A 4 -25.58 -3.02 6.95
N PRO A 5 -25.83 -3.85 7.98
CA PRO A 5 -25.83 -5.31 7.84
C PRO A 5 -26.92 -5.89 6.94
N SER A 6 -27.96 -5.12 6.63
CA SER A 6 -29.10 -5.56 5.80
C SER A 6 -28.93 -5.27 4.31
N ALA A 7 -27.91 -4.48 3.95
CA ALA A 7 -27.62 -4.16 2.56
C ALA A 7 -27.03 -5.36 1.80
N ASP A 8 -27.20 -5.38 0.47
CA ASP A 8 -26.68 -6.43 -0.43
C ASP A 8 -25.14 -6.51 -0.47
N ARG A 9 -24.44 -5.49 0.05
CA ARG A 9 -22.98 -5.45 0.13
C ARG A 9 -22.48 -6.10 1.42
N PRO A 10 -21.50 -7.02 1.38
CA PRO A 10 -20.94 -7.62 2.58
C PRO A 10 -20.41 -6.59 3.60
N VAL A 11 -20.75 -6.77 4.87
CA VAL A 11 -20.39 -5.88 6.00
C VAL A 11 -18.89 -5.58 6.07
N TYR A 12 -18.03 -6.58 5.87
CA TYR A 12 -16.58 -6.37 5.90
C TYR A 12 -16.10 -5.41 4.81
N LYS A 13 -16.75 -5.39 3.64
CA LYS A 13 -16.42 -4.44 2.57
C LYS A 13 -16.83 -3.05 2.97
N GLN A 14 -18.01 -2.89 3.56
CA GLN A 14 -18.49 -1.58 4.04
C GLN A 14 -17.54 -0.97 5.09
N LEU A 15 -17.06 -1.78 6.05
CA LEU A 15 -16.04 -1.32 7.01
C LEU A 15 -14.72 -0.94 6.32
N ALA A 16 -14.25 -1.77 5.37
CA ALA A 16 -13.03 -1.46 4.62
C ALA A 16 -13.18 -0.14 3.84
N ASP A 17 -14.32 0.10 3.20
CA ASP A 17 -14.59 1.35 2.48
C ASP A 17 -14.63 2.55 3.42
N LEU A 18 -15.26 2.40 4.58
CA LEU A 18 -15.29 3.46 5.58
C LEU A 18 -13.89 3.86 6.02
N ILE A 19 -13.04 2.88 6.37
CA ILE A 19 -11.66 3.16 6.80
C ILE A 19 -10.83 3.73 5.64
N ARG A 20 -10.99 3.19 4.42
CA ARG A 20 -10.32 3.69 3.22
C ARG A 20 -10.64 5.16 2.98
N ALA A 21 -11.92 5.53 3.01
CA ALA A 21 -12.35 6.93 2.85
C ALA A 21 -11.70 7.84 3.90
N ARG A 22 -11.66 7.43 5.17
CA ARG A 22 -10.99 8.20 6.23
C ARG A 22 -9.48 8.39 6.02
N ILE A 23 -8.81 7.40 5.40
CA ILE A 23 -7.39 7.52 5.03
C ILE A 23 -7.22 8.49 3.87
N GLU A 24 -8.04 8.35 2.82
CA GLU A 24 -8.00 9.19 1.61
C GLU A 24 -8.34 10.66 1.91
N GLU A 25 -9.28 10.90 2.83
CA GLU A 25 -9.68 12.22 3.32
C GLU A 25 -8.68 12.82 4.32
N GLY A 26 -7.69 12.03 4.78
CA GLY A 26 -6.66 12.46 5.72
C GLY A 26 -7.10 12.53 7.19
N GLU A 27 -8.30 12.05 7.52
CA GLU A 27 -8.76 11.87 8.91
C GLU A 27 -7.89 10.85 9.65
N LEU A 28 -7.47 9.79 8.96
CA LEU A 28 -6.49 8.81 9.42
C LEU A 28 -5.15 9.05 8.72
N ARG A 29 -4.17 9.54 9.47
CA ARG A 29 -2.86 9.94 8.93
C ARG A 29 -1.91 8.75 8.76
N PRO A 30 -0.93 8.80 7.83
CA PRO A 30 0.15 7.82 7.76
C PRO A 30 0.80 7.56 9.14
N GLY A 31 1.02 6.29 9.46
CA GLY A 31 1.57 5.87 10.76
C GLY A 31 0.59 5.92 11.95
N GLN A 32 -0.61 6.49 11.78
CA GLN A 32 -1.63 6.52 12.83
C GLN A 32 -2.13 5.11 13.13
N ARG A 33 -2.24 4.79 14.42
CA ARG A 33 -2.83 3.52 14.86
C ARG A 33 -4.33 3.53 14.61
N LEU A 34 -4.84 2.42 14.07
CA LEU A 34 -6.27 2.18 14.00
C LEU A 34 -6.78 1.74 15.39
N PRO A 35 -8.07 1.98 15.70
CA PRO A 35 -8.76 1.33 16.80
C PRO A 35 -8.55 -0.19 16.84
N ALA A 36 -8.65 -0.79 18.03
CA ALA A 36 -8.56 -2.24 18.15
C ALA A 36 -9.76 -2.91 17.47
N GLU A 37 -9.61 -4.18 17.08
CA GLU A 37 -10.73 -4.92 16.45
C GLU A 37 -11.96 -4.98 17.37
N SER A 38 -11.76 -5.05 18.68
CA SER A 38 -12.83 -4.98 19.68
C SER A 38 -13.61 -3.69 19.64
N ASP A 39 -12.95 -2.58 19.33
CA ASP A 39 -13.57 -1.26 19.29
C ASP A 39 -14.47 -1.16 18.07
N TYR A 40 -14.04 -1.67 16.91
CA TYR A 40 -14.89 -1.78 15.72
C TYR A 40 -16.10 -2.71 15.92
N VAL A 41 -15.92 -3.81 16.66
CA VAL A 41 -17.04 -4.70 17.04
C VAL A 41 -18.05 -3.94 17.90
N ALA A 42 -17.58 -3.20 18.91
CA ALA A 42 -18.43 -2.44 19.82
C ALA A 42 -19.12 -1.25 19.15
N GLU A 43 -18.40 -0.51 18.29
CA GLU A 43 -18.90 0.69 17.59
C GLU A 43 -19.94 0.33 16.53
N PHE A 44 -19.69 -0.69 15.72
CA PHE A 44 -20.53 -1.00 14.57
C PHE A 44 -21.45 -2.21 14.77
N GLY A 45 -21.34 -2.94 15.89
CA GLY A 45 -22.17 -4.10 16.18
C GLY A 45 -21.96 -5.28 15.24
N ILE A 46 -20.77 -5.38 14.63
CA ILE A 46 -20.44 -6.40 13.62
C ILE A 46 -19.58 -7.53 14.19
N SER A 47 -19.52 -8.67 13.50
CA SER A 47 -18.71 -9.80 13.96
C SER A 47 -17.20 -9.51 13.87
N ARG A 48 -16.42 -10.08 14.81
CA ARG A 48 -14.96 -9.98 14.78
C ARG A 48 -14.36 -10.49 13.48
N ASP A 49 -14.91 -11.57 12.90
CA ASP A 49 -14.46 -12.08 11.60
C ASP A 49 -14.68 -11.08 10.47
N SER A 50 -15.78 -10.33 10.51
CA SER A 50 -16.03 -9.25 9.54
C SER A 50 -14.98 -8.14 9.68
N VAL A 51 -14.63 -7.75 10.91
CA VAL A 51 -13.55 -6.79 11.17
C VAL A 51 -12.21 -7.31 10.63
N ARG A 52 -11.84 -8.56 10.96
CA ARG A 52 -10.60 -9.19 10.50
C ARG A 52 -10.51 -9.25 8.98
N ARG A 53 -11.63 -9.55 8.29
CA ARG A 53 -11.71 -9.54 6.83
C ARG A 53 -11.55 -8.14 6.26
N ALA A 54 -12.15 -7.12 6.87
CA ALA A 54 -11.97 -5.73 6.46
C ALA A 54 -10.49 -5.31 6.58
N MET A 55 -9.84 -5.64 7.70
CA MET A 55 -8.41 -5.37 7.90
C MET A 55 -7.54 -6.13 6.88
N ALA A 56 -7.89 -7.37 6.52
CA ALA A 56 -7.18 -8.12 5.50
C ALA A 56 -7.30 -7.47 4.10
N VAL A 57 -8.49 -6.97 3.74
CA VAL A 57 -8.68 -6.21 2.49
C VAL A 57 -7.77 -4.99 2.47
N LEU A 58 -7.80 -4.18 3.53
CA LEU A 58 -6.98 -2.95 3.62
C LEU A 58 -5.47 -3.23 3.59
N ARG A 59 -5.00 -4.33 4.18
CA ARG A 59 -3.60 -4.77 4.06
C ARG A 59 -3.26 -5.18 2.63
N GLY A 60 -4.14 -5.94 1.98
CA GLY A 60 -3.96 -6.36 0.60
C GLY A 60 -3.92 -5.18 -0.39
N GLU A 61 -4.62 -4.09 -0.05
CA GLU A 61 -4.58 -2.81 -0.78
C GLU A 61 -3.35 -1.95 -0.42
N GLY A 62 -2.54 -2.37 0.55
CA GLY A 62 -1.42 -1.59 1.06
C GLY A 62 -1.84 -0.33 1.82
N LEU A 63 -3.06 -0.21 2.31
CA LEU A 63 -3.49 0.99 3.04
C LEU A 63 -3.06 0.96 4.52
N ILE A 64 -2.93 -0.25 5.07
CA ILE A 64 -2.55 -0.46 6.47
C ILE A 64 -1.48 -1.55 6.58
N VAL A 65 -0.78 -1.56 7.71
CA VAL A 65 0.10 -2.66 8.13
C VAL A 65 -0.34 -3.17 9.50
N THR A 66 -0.18 -4.47 9.75
CA THR A 66 -0.45 -5.09 11.05
C THR A 66 0.86 -5.44 11.75
N GLU A 67 1.01 -4.95 12.97
CA GLU A 67 2.14 -5.18 13.86
C GLU A 67 1.68 -5.94 15.11
N LEU A 68 2.62 -6.28 15.99
CA LEU A 68 2.34 -6.96 17.28
C LEU A 68 1.29 -6.24 18.15
N ARG A 69 1.16 -4.92 18.02
CA ARG A 69 0.28 -4.08 18.85
C ARG A 69 -1.00 -3.61 18.15
N GLY A 70 -1.34 -4.21 17.01
CA GLY A 70 -2.51 -3.84 16.21
C GLY A 70 -2.13 -3.28 14.84
N SER A 71 -3.10 -2.65 14.18
CA SER A 71 -2.93 -2.12 12.82
C SER A 71 -2.70 -0.61 12.82
N ARG A 72 -1.98 -0.11 11.82
CA ARG A 72 -1.80 1.31 11.56
C ARG A 72 -1.90 1.63 10.08
N VAL A 73 -2.25 2.87 9.74
CA VAL A 73 -2.17 3.37 8.37
C VAL A 73 -0.72 3.23 7.90
N ARG A 74 -0.53 2.71 6.69
CA ARG A 74 0.80 2.55 6.12
C ARG A 74 1.47 3.91 5.99
N ASP A 75 2.72 3.97 6.40
CA ASP A 75 3.64 5.04 6.06
C ASP A 75 4.64 4.46 5.08
N ALA A 76 4.65 4.95 3.84
CA ALA A 76 5.57 4.49 2.81
C ALA A 76 7.03 4.81 3.20
N GLY A 77 7.25 5.77 4.11
CA GLY A 77 8.55 6.29 4.45
C GLY A 77 9.06 7.30 3.43
N GLU A 78 10.36 7.60 3.51
CA GLU A 78 11.00 8.57 2.62
C GLU A 78 11.11 8.02 1.19
N ALA A 79 10.73 8.86 0.23
CA ALA A 79 10.87 8.52 -1.18
C ALA A 79 12.34 8.49 -1.60
N VAL A 80 12.72 7.49 -2.37
CA VAL A 80 14.06 7.32 -2.94
C VAL A 80 14.00 7.63 -4.42
N THR A 81 14.77 8.62 -4.85
CA THR A 81 14.94 8.95 -6.27
C THR A 81 15.99 8.04 -6.90
N VAL A 82 15.65 7.44 -8.03
CA VAL A 82 16.54 6.58 -8.80
C VAL A 82 16.65 7.06 -10.24
N GLN A 83 17.87 7.32 -10.66
CA GLN A 83 18.21 7.58 -12.06
C GLN A 83 18.15 6.28 -12.86
N VAL A 84 17.57 6.37 -14.05
CA VAL A 84 17.56 5.27 -15.03
C VAL A 84 18.23 5.74 -16.32
N ALA A 85 19.01 4.85 -16.95
CA ALA A 85 19.68 5.21 -18.19
C ALA A 85 18.67 5.39 -19.35
N PRO A 86 18.99 6.21 -20.36
CA PRO A 86 18.21 6.24 -21.60
C PRO A 86 18.06 4.84 -22.19
N GLY A 87 16.81 4.42 -22.45
CA GLY A 87 16.50 3.08 -22.96
C GLY A 87 16.26 2.01 -21.90
N ALA A 88 16.39 2.35 -20.60
CA ALA A 88 15.99 1.45 -19.53
C ALA A 88 14.48 1.14 -19.59
N GLN A 89 14.12 -0.08 -19.21
CA GLN A 89 12.73 -0.52 -19.11
C GLN A 89 12.31 -0.56 -17.64
N VAL A 90 11.14 0.01 -17.34
CA VAL A 90 10.55 -0.03 -16.00
C VAL A 90 9.21 -0.73 -16.09
N THR A 91 9.06 -1.81 -15.33
CA THR A 91 7.79 -2.53 -15.18
C THR A 91 7.42 -2.63 -13.70
N ALA A 92 6.16 -2.95 -13.40
CA ALA A 92 5.70 -3.15 -12.03
C ALA A 92 5.04 -4.53 -11.90
N ARG A 93 5.29 -5.21 -10.77
CA ARG A 93 4.61 -6.46 -10.42
C ARG A 93 4.53 -6.64 -8.91
N MET A 94 3.72 -7.58 -8.47
CA MET A 94 3.78 -8.01 -7.06
C MET A 94 5.09 -8.75 -6.78
N PRO A 95 5.72 -8.52 -5.61
CA PRO A 95 6.88 -9.28 -5.19
C PRO A 95 6.49 -10.71 -4.83
N THR A 96 7.45 -11.62 -4.96
CA THR A 96 7.41 -12.93 -4.30
C THR A 96 7.65 -12.77 -2.80
N GLU A 97 7.34 -13.80 -2.01
CA GLU A 97 7.56 -13.76 -0.55
C GLU A 97 9.03 -13.53 -0.15
N PRO A 98 10.04 -14.16 -0.81
CA PRO A 98 11.45 -13.85 -0.54
C PRO A 98 11.82 -12.41 -0.85
N GLU A 99 11.41 -11.87 -2.01
CA GLU A 99 11.69 -10.49 -2.41
C GLU A 99 11.07 -9.49 -1.44
N ARG A 100 9.83 -9.75 -1.01
CA ARG A 100 9.12 -8.92 -0.03
C ARG A 100 9.91 -8.78 1.27
N LYS A 101 10.43 -9.91 1.79
CA LYS A 101 11.24 -9.93 3.01
C LYS A 101 12.59 -9.23 2.83
N GLN A 102 13.26 -9.48 1.70
CA GLN A 102 14.56 -8.89 1.41
C GLN A 102 14.50 -7.36 1.23
N LEU A 103 13.45 -6.87 0.57
CA LEU A 103 13.27 -5.45 0.27
C LEU A 103 12.53 -4.68 1.37
N GLY A 104 12.05 -5.37 2.41
CA GLY A 104 11.24 -4.75 3.47
C GLY A 104 9.96 -4.11 2.93
N VAL A 105 9.30 -4.79 1.98
CA VAL A 105 8.10 -4.31 1.30
C VAL A 105 6.86 -4.77 2.08
N ALA A 106 5.92 -3.86 2.32
CA ALA A 106 4.67 -4.20 2.98
C ALA A 106 3.75 -5.05 2.08
N GLU A 107 2.74 -5.69 2.68
CA GLU A 107 1.66 -6.31 1.90
C GLU A 107 0.95 -5.28 1.02
N GLY A 108 0.49 -5.71 -0.17
CA GLY A 108 -0.21 -4.84 -1.11
C GLY A 108 0.68 -3.83 -1.86
N VAL A 109 2.00 -3.89 -1.67
CA VAL A 109 2.95 -2.98 -2.31
C VAL A 109 3.63 -3.67 -3.50
N PRO A 110 3.46 -3.17 -4.73
CA PRO A 110 4.20 -3.65 -5.88
C PRO A 110 5.69 -3.32 -5.77
N ILE A 111 6.51 -4.06 -6.52
CA ILE A 111 7.89 -3.70 -6.78
C ILE A 111 8.03 -3.20 -8.23
N LEU A 112 8.87 -2.20 -8.41
CA LEU A 112 9.40 -1.79 -9.70
C LEU A 112 10.54 -2.74 -10.07
N VAL A 113 10.52 -3.20 -11.32
CA VAL A 113 11.61 -3.93 -11.96
C VAL A 113 12.20 -2.98 -13.00
N ILE A 114 13.40 -2.49 -12.72
CA ILE A 114 14.15 -1.59 -13.61
C ILE A 114 15.21 -2.43 -14.29
N THR A 115 15.16 -2.54 -15.62
CA THR A 115 16.16 -3.23 -16.43
C THR A 115 16.90 -2.21 -17.27
N GLU A 116 18.20 -2.04 -16.99
CA GLU A 116 19.09 -1.15 -17.72
C GLU A 116 19.40 -1.69 -19.14
N PRO A 117 19.90 -0.85 -20.07
CA PRO A 117 20.22 -1.28 -21.43
C PRO A 117 21.26 -2.40 -21.53
N ASP A 118 22.12 -2.55 -20.53
CA ASP A 118 23.11 -3.64 -20.43
C ASP A 118 22.53 -4.94 -19.87
N GLY A 119 21.25 -4.94 -19.48
CA GLY A 119 20.53 -6.07 -18.90
C GLY A 119 20.57 -6.14 -17.37
N GLU A 120 21.28 -5.24 -16.68
CA GLU A 120 21.28 -5.19 -15.21
C GLU A 120 19.86 -4.89 -14.70
N THR A 121 19.41 -5.62 -13.68
CA THR A 121 18.06 -5.45 -13.12
C THR A 121 18.10 -5.08 -11.64
N ARG A 122 17.34 -4.04 -11.27
CA ARG A 122 17.16 -3.56 -9.91
C ARG A 122 15.69 -3.67 -9.48
N LEU A 123 15.45 -4.08 -8.24
CA LEU A 123 14.11 -4.20 -7.65
C LEU A 123 13.92 -3.17 -6.55
N LEU A 124 12.85 -2.38 -6.64
CA LEU A 124 12.58 -1.30 -5.68
C LEU A 124 11.10 -1.25 -5.27
N PRO A 125 10.76 -0.86 -4.04
CA PRO A 125 9.36 -0.69 -3.63
C PRO A 125 8.68 0.43 -4.41
N ALA A 126 7.55 0.16 -5.05
CA ALA A 126 6.89 1.13 -5.94
C ALA A 126 6.24 2.30 -5.19
N ASP A 127 5.91 2.12 -3.91
CA ASP A 127 5.24 3.13 -3.08
C ASP A 127 6.15 4.27 -2.61
N ARG A 128 7.47 4.11 -2.74
CA ARG A 128 8.47 5.10 -2.31
C ARG A 128 9.63 5.25 -3.27
N THR A 129 9.45 4.91 -4.55
CA THR A 129 10.49 5.08 -5.57
C THR A 129 10.05 6.13 -6.58
N ILE A 130 10.88 7.14 -6.77
CA ILE A 130 10.73 8.15 -7.82
C ILE A 130 11.72 7.80 -8.92
N ILE A 131 11.23 7.63 -10.14
CA ILE A 131 12.08 7.39 -11.31
C ILE A 131 12.38 8.73 -11.97
N GLU A 132 13.67 9.05 -12.07
CA GLU A 132 14.15 10.16 -12.87
C GLU A 132 14.83 9.60 -14.12
N THR A 133 14.31 10.01 -15.27
CA THR A 133 15.01 9.80 -16.53
C THR A 133 15.94 10.99 -16.73
N GLY A 134 17.20 10.72 -17.07
CA GLY A 134 18.11 11.80 -17.44
C GLY A 134 17.44 12.67 -18.52
N ALA A 135 17.43 13.99 -18.32
CA ALA A 135 16.91 14.92 -19.31
C ALA A 135 17.55 14.55 -20.66
N ARG A 136 16.71 14.25 -21.65
CA ARG A 136 17.17 14.15 -23.04
C ARG A 136 17.93 15.45 -23.27
N GLY A 137 19.24 15.35 -23.49
CA GLY A 137 20.09 16.52 -23.67
C GLY A 137 19.37 17.53 -24.54
N GLU A 138 19.33 18.77 -24.08
CA GLU A 138 19.13 19.92 -24.96
C GLU A 138 20.24 19.87 -26.00
N ASP A 139 20.06 19.06 -27.03
CA ASP A 139 20.91 19.02 -28.20
C ASP A 139 20.06 19.60 -29.33
N GLU A 140 20.24 20.90 -29.55
CA GLU A 140 20.15 21.64 -30.81
C GLU A 140 19.84 23.13 -30.54
N ARG A 141 20.89 23.93 -30.28
CA ARG A 141 21.13 25.27 -30.87
C ARG A 141 22.45 25.88 -30.43
#